data_AF-A0A966WYX4-F1
#
_entry.id   AF-A0A966WYX4-F1
#
_cell.length_a   1.000
_cell.length_b   1.000
_cell.length_c   1.000
_cell.angle_alpha   90.00
_cell.angle_beta   90.00
_cell.angle_gamma   90.00
#
_symmetry.space_group_name_H-M   'P 1'
#
loop_
_entity.id
_entity.type
_entity.pdbx_description
1 polymer ?
#
loop_
_entity_poly.entity_id
_entity_poly.type
_entity_poly.pdbx_seq_one_letter_code
_entity_poly.pdbx_strand_id
1 'polypeptide(L)'
;MPNYWAHCGFDTLRVSPDNQLLVTDDFLRTYLSRPELALVPESCPKERAIHQRLLNNPREEVAQAEIEQMADADIQANYAIWFRYRTKLLAASSLENFYMSLFEGEGVDVPPLFVAQLTQIFLRHILGTEVNPFDARIAELFFRPQKITILEDGIVMAADHETIERNAQASEFGNIIDLLKSQSIAMRTVDLD
;
A
#
# COMPACT_ATOMS: atom_id res chain seq x y z
N MET A 1 -16.31 14.45 8.19
CA MET A 1 -15.66 13.29 8.86
C MET A 1 -14.16 13.37 8.63
N PRO A 2 -13.30 12.80 9.50
CA PRO A 2 -11.88 12.69 9.20
C PRO A 2 -11.69 11.94 7.86
N ASN A 3 -10.73 12.39 7.06
CA ASN A 3 -10.33 11.71 5.83
C ASN A 3 -9.71 10.36 6.21
N TYR A 4 -10.52 9.30 6.24
CA TYR A 4 -10.04 7.97 6.53
C TYR A 4 -9.16 7.48 5.37
N TRP A 5 -8.06 6.81 5.71
CA TRP A 5 -6.98 6.46 4.78
C TRP A 5 -6.41 7.66 3.99
N ALA A 6 -6.09 8.76 4.67
CA ALA A 6 -5.59 10.00 4.06
C ALA A 6 -4.39 9.82 3.09
N HIS A 7 -3.62 8.75 3.22
CA HIS A 7 -2.46 8.45 2.39
C HIS A 7 -2.73 7.46 1.24
N CYS A 8 -3.99 7.05 1.00
CA CYS A 8 -4.30 6.11 -0.08
C CYS A 8 -4.19 6.72 -1.50
N GLY A 9 -4.12 8.04 -1.61
CA GLY A 9 -4.02 8.76 -2.89
C GLY A 9 -5.35 9.05 -3.58
N PHE A 10 -6.49 8.67 -3.00
CA PHE A 10 -7.82 8.93 -3.57
C PHE A 10 -8.06 10.42 -3.91
N ASP A 11 -7.68 11.33 -3.02
CA ASP A 11 -7.91 12.77 -3.21
C ASP A 11 -7.06 13.39 -4.33
N THR A 12 -6.09 12.65 -4.87
CA THR A 12 -5.30 13.09 -6.02
C THR A 12 -5.96 12.70 -7.34
N LEU A 13 -6.96 11.81 -7.33
CA LEU A 13 -7.69 11.37 -8.54
C LEU A 13 -8.83 12.33 -8.89
N ARG A 14 -9.37 12.19 -10.10
CA ARG A 14 -10.58 12.89 -10.54
C ARG A 14 -11.70 11.91 -10.80
N VAL A 15 -12.91 12.19 -10.31
CA VAL A 15 -14.10 11.40 -10.62
C VAL A 15 -14.69 11.89 -11.97
N SER A 16 -14.97 10.97 -12.88
CA SER A 16 -15.60 11.22 -14.18
C SER A 16 -17.12 11.41 -14.03
N PRO A 17 -17.83 11.94 -15.05
CA PRO A 17 -19.29 11.99 -15.06
C PRO A 17 -19.97 10.62 -14.91
N ASP A 18 -19.30 9.55 -15.36
CA ASP A 18 -19.78 8.17 -15.25
C ASP A 18 -19.38 7.51 -13.91
N ASN A 19 -18.94 8.32 -12.94
CA ASN A 19 -18.49 7.92 -11.61
C ASN A 19 -17.30 6.95 -11.60
N GLN A 20 -16.43 7.04 -12.60
CA GLN A 20 -15.15 6.31 -12.66
C GLN A 20 -13.98 7.18 -12.22
N LEU A 21 -12.90 6.56 -11.75
CA LEU A 21 -11.69 7.26 -11.32
C LEU A 21 -10.72 7.47 -12.47
N LEU A 22 -10.30 8.71 -12.64
CA LEU A 22 -9.39 9.14 -13.70
C LEU A 22 -8.02 9.47 -13.11
N VAL A 23 -6.99 8.95 -13.77
CA VAL A 23 -5.58 9.15 -13.42
C VAL A 23 -5.18 10.61 -13.69
N THR A 24 -4.59 11.25 -12.70
CA THR A 24 -4.08 12.61 -12.77
C THR A 24 -2.55 12.62 -12.64
N ASP A 25 -1.94 13.76 -12.93
CA ASP A 25 -0.50 13.94 -12.70
C ASP A 25 -0.15 13.88 -11.21
N ASP A 26 -1.03 14.37 -10.33
CA ASP A 26 -0.81 14.32 -8.89
C ASP A 26 -0.86 12.88 -8.35
N PHE A 27 -1.75 12.05 -8.88
CA PHE A 27 -1.78 10.63 -8.55
C PHE A 27 -0.48 9.93 -8.93
N LEU A 28 0.05 10.20 -10.13
CA LEU A 28 1.33 9.65 -10.56
C LEU A 28 2.49 10.08 -9.66
N ARG A 29 2.49 11.33 -9.17
CA ARG A 29 3.52 11.82 -8.25
C ARG A 29 3.52 11.09 -6.91
N THR A 30 2.38 10.57 -6.46
CA THR A 30 2.33 9.80 -5.20
C THR A 30 3.27 8.59 -5.22
N TYR A 31 3.46 7.96 -6.39
CA TYR A 31 4.38 6.82 -6.52
C TYR A 31 5.85 7.21 -6.28
N LEU A 32 6.24 8.42 -6.65
CA LEU A 32 7.62 8.93 -6.45
C LEU A 32 7.98 9.17 -4.98
N SER A 33 6.98 9.23 -4.09
CA SER A 33 7.17 9.33 -2.64
C SER A 33 7.25 7.98 -1.95
N ARG A 34 7.03 6.88 -2.67
CA ARG A 34 7.08 5.55 -2.08
C ARG A 34 8.52 5.12 -1.80
N PRO A 35 8.79 4.32 -0.75
CA PRO A 35 10.15 3.91 -0.39
C PRO A 35 10.94 3.26 -1.53
N GLU A 36 10.26 2.58 -2.45
CA GLU A 36 10.91 1.88 -3.57
C GLU A 36 11.44 2.85 -4.66
N LEU A 37 10.96 4.11 -4.69
CA LEU A 37 11.32 5.14 -5.68
C LEU A 37 11.80 6.46 -5.06
N ALA A 38 11.57 6.66 -3.76
CA ALA A 38 11.95 7.86 -3.05
C ALA A 38 13.47 7.96 -2.99
N LEU A 39 13.98 9.16 -3.28
CA LEU A 39 15.41 9.42 -3.23
C LEU A 39 15.93 9.29 -1.80
N VAL A 40 17.09 8.64 -1.67
CA VAL A 40 17.88 8.56 -0.43
C VAL A 40 19.11 9.47 -0.54
N PRO A 41 19.84 9.77 0.56
CA PRO A 41 21.07 10.55 0.48
C PRO A 41 22.13 9.98 -0.48
N GLU A 42 22.15 8.66 -0.63
CA GLU A 42 23.08 7.92 -1.48
C GLU A 42 22.65 7.86 -2.96
N SER A 43 21.42 8.28 -3.30
CA SER A 43 20.89 8.26 -4.67
C SER A 43 21.83 8.98 -5.65
N CYS A 44 22.09 8.34 -6.78
CA CYS A 44 23.07 8.82 -7.75
C CYS A 44 22.55 10.04 -8.55
N PRO A 45 23.42 10.83 -9.20
CA PRO A 45 22.99 12.00 -9.96
C PRO A 45 21.97 11.70 -11.08
N LYS A 46 22.08 10.53 -11.73
CA LYS A 46 21.16 10.13 -12.80
C LYS A 46 19.75 9.85 -12.27
N GLU A 47 19.65 9.13 -11.16
CA GLU A 47 18.40 8.85 -10.47
C GLU A 47 17.72 10.15 -10.02
N ARG A 48 18.46 11.05 -9.37
CA ARG A 48 17.95 12.37 -8.95
C ARG A 48 17.43 13.19 -10.12
N ALA A 49 18.14 13.18 -11.26
CA ALA A 49 17.72 13.91 -12.45
C ALA A 49 16.43 13.34 -13.06
N ILE A 50 16.30 12.02 -13.14
CA ILE A 50 15.07 11.35 -13.60
C ILE A 50 13.92 11.64 -12.65
N HIS A 51 14.14 11.49 -11.34
CA HIS A 51 13.11 11.76 -10.32
C HIS A 51 12.58 13.19 -10.41
N GLN A 52 13.46 14.19 -10.53
CA GLN A 52 13.08 15.59 -10.67
C GLN A 52 12.29 15.87 -11.97
N ARG A 53 12.69 15.26 -13.09
CA ARG A 53 11.96 15.33 -14.37
C ARG A 53 10.53 14.80 -14.19
N LEU A 54 10.38 13.65 -13.54
CA LEU A 54 9.08 13.04 -13.29
C LEU A 54 8.22 13.83 -12.29
N LEU A 55 8.81 14.50 -11.31
CA LEU A 55 8.04 15.42 -10.45
C LEU A 55 7.43 16.56 -11.27
N ASN A 56 8.18 17.10 -12.23
CA ASN A 56 7.72 18.19 -13.08
C ASN A 56 6.71 17.69 -14.13
N ASN A 57 7.02 16.58 -14.81
CA ASN A 57 6.19 15.96 -15.83
C ASN A 57 6.02 14.45 -15.56
N PRO A 58 5.00 14.05 -14.76
CA PRO A 58 4.81 12.66 -14.33
C PRO A 58 4.53 11.68 -15.48
N ARG A 59 4.12 12.18 -16.65
CA ARG A 59 3.86 11.38 -17.86
C ARG A 59 5.06 11.28 -18.80
N GLU A 60 6.19 11.90 -18.46
CA GLU A 60 7.37 11.90 -19.31
C GLU A 60 7.89 10.48 -19.57
N GLU A 61 8.09 10.14 -20.84
CA GLU A 61 8.73 8.89 -21.24
C GLU A 61 10.24 8.98 -20.98
N VAL A 62 10.78 7.97 -20.32
CA VAL A 62 12.21 7.83 -20.01
C VAL A 62 12.69 6.55 -20.67
N ALA A 63 13.72 6.66 -21.51
CA ALA A 63 14.22 5.51 -22.24
C ALA A 63 14.92 4.51 -21.31
N GLN A 64 14.84 3.22 -21.62
CA GLN A 64 15.48 2.15 -20.84
C GLN A 64 17.00 2.39 -20.68
N ALA A 65 17.67 2.85 -21.74
CA ALA A 65 19.09 3.18 -21.72
C ALA A 65 19.44 4.33 -20.74
N GLU A 66 18.49 5.18 -20.36
CA GLU A 66 18.70 6.18 -19.31
C GLU A 66 18.60 5.58 -17.91
N ILE A 67 17.74 4.56 -17.72
CA ILE A 67 17.58 3.85 -16.46
C ILE A 67 18.85 3.04 -16.18
N GLU A 68 19.38 2.36 -17.20
CA GLU A 68 20.61 1.56 -17.12
C GLU A 68 21.87 2.38 -16.73
N GLN A 69 21.79 3.72 -16.79
CA GLN A 69 22.85 4.62 -16.30
C GLN A 69 22.76 4.92 -14.80
N MET A 70 21.71 4.49 -14.10
CA MET A 70 21.65 4.57 -12.64
C MET A 70 22.69 3.63 -12.02
N ALA A 71 23.22 3.98 -10.84
CA ALA A 71 24.33 3.22 -10.26
C ALA A 71 23.90 1.89 -9.64
N ASP A 72 22.67 1.83 -9.12
CA ASP A 72 22.14 0.71 -8.36
C ASP A 72 21.15 -0.11 -9.21
N ALA A 73 21.43 -1.41 -9.36
CA ALA A 73 20.62 -2.33 -10.17
C ALA A 73 19.21 -2.58 -9.59
N ASP A 74 19.06 -2.53 -8.26
CA ASP A 74 17.75 -2.70 -7.62
C ASP A 74 16.87 -1.47 -7.88
N ILE A 75 17.47 -0.28 -7.85
CA ILE A 75 16.78 0.97 -8.23
C ILE A 75 16.39 0.94 -9.71
N GLN A 76 17.26 0.47 -10.60
CA GLN A 76 16.92 0.29 -12.02
C GLN A 76 15.69 -0.61 -12.19
N ALA A 77 15.65 -1.73 -11.48
CA ALA A 77 14.51 -2.66 -11.51
C ALA A 77 13.21 -2.01 -11.01
N ASN A 78 13.27 -1.25 -9.91
CA ASN A 78 12.11 -0.53 -9.38
C ASN A 78 11.55 0.49 -10.37
N TYR A 79 12.41 1.29 -11.01
CA TYR A 79 11.99 2.23 -12.05
C TYR A 79 11.40 1.51 -13.27
N ALA A 80 11.99 0.40 -13.71
CA ALA A 80 11.47 -0.38 -14.83
C ALA A 80 10.07 -0.95 -14.54
N ILE A 81 9.84 -1.47 -13.33
CA ILE A 81 8.53 -1.95 -12.88
C ILE A 81 7.52 -0.80 -12.85
N TRP A 82 7.89 0.33 -12.26
CA TRP A 82 7.04 1.52 -12.20
C TRP A 82 6.66 2.03 -13.58
N PHE A 83 7.61 2.14 -14.51
CA PHE A 83 7.32 2.62 -15.86
C PHE A 83 6.41 1.65 -16.63
N ARG A 84 6.63 0.34 -16.54
CA ARG A 84 5.72 -0.65 -17.14
C ARG A 84 4.31 -0.51 -16.61
N TYR A 85 4.16 -0.37 -15.29
CA TYR A 85 2.87 -0.14 -14.63
C TYR A 85 2.23 1.17 -15.10
N ARG A 86 2.97 2.28 -15.07
CA ARG A 86 2.52 3.61 -15.48
C ARG A 86 2.04 3.64 -16.93
N THR A 87 2.76 2.97 -17.84
CA THR A 87 2.35 2.88 -19.25
C THR A 87 0.99 2.21 -19.39
N LYS A 88 0.76 1.07 -18.71
CA LYS A 88 -0.55 0.40 -18.74
C LYS A 88 -1.64 1.27 -18.08
N LEU A 89 -1.31 1.93 -16.97
CA LEU A 89 -2.20 2.84 -16.25
C LEU A 89 -2.66 4.02 -17.12
N LEU A 90 -1.74 4.62 -17.89
CA LEU A 90 -2.03 5.75 -18.78
C LEU A 90 -2.78 5.34 -20.06
N ALA A 91 -2.67 4.08 -20.49
CA ALA A 91 -3.38 3.56 -21.65
C ALA A 91 -4.86 3.27 -21.36
N ALA A 92 -5.22 3.05 -20.09
CA ALA A 92 -6.59 2.80 -19.67
C ALA A 92 -7.42 4.08 -19.63
N SER A 93 -8.72 3.98 -19.94
CA SER A 93 -9.64 5.11 -19.88
C SER A 93 -10.05 5.50 -18.45
N SER A 94 -9.89 4.58 -17.50
CA SER A 94 -10.17 4.77 -16.07
C SER A 94 -9.35 3.80 -15.23
N LEU A 95 -9.27 4.06 -13.93
CA LEU A 95 -8.57 3.22 -12.97
C LEU A 95 -9.25 1.86 -12.82
N GLU A 96 -10.59 1.82 -12.90
CA GLU A 96 -11.38 0.59 -12.89
C GLU A 96 -11.10 -0.26 -14.12
N ASN A 97 -11.07 0.34 -15.31
CA ASN A 97 -10.75 -0.39 -16.55
C ASN A 97 -9.32 -0.91 -16.52
N PHE A 98 -8.38 -0.12 -15.98
CA PHE A 98 -7.02 -0.60 -15.73
C PHE A 98 -7.02 -1.81 -14.80
N TYR A 99 -7.68 -1.72 -13.65
CA TYR A 99 -7.74 -2.81 -12.66
C TYR A 99 -8.34 -4.09 -13.25
N MET A 100 -9.45 -3.99 -13.99
CA MET A 100 -10.06 -5.14 -14.66
C MET A 100 -9.11 -5.80 -15.66
N SER A 101 -8.39 -4.99 -16.45
CA SER A 101 -7.44 -5.49 -17.45
C SER A 101 -6.28 -6.30 -16.85
N LEU A 102 -5.97 -6.11 -15.56
CA LEU A 102 -4.92 -6.90 -14.87
C LEU A 102 -5.25 -8.39 -14.80
N PHE A 103 -6.52 -8.76 -14.94
CA PHE A 103 -7.01 -10.13 -14.75
C PHE A 103 -7.51 -10.80 -16.04
N GLU A 104 -7.43 -10.11 -17.19
CA GLU A 104 -7.94 -10.62 -18.48
C GLU A 104 -6.94 -11.51 -19.26
N GLY A 105 -5.72 -11.72 -18.74
CA GLY A 105 -4.64 -12.49 -19.40
C GLY A 105 -4.15 -13.72 -18.62
N GLU A 106 -3.00 -14.27 -19.02
CA GLU A 106 -2.34 -15.43 -18.40
C GLU A 106 -1.67 -15.11 -17.03
N GLY A 107 -2.30 -14.25 -16.23
CA GLY A 107 -1.84 -13.87 -14.90
C GLY A 107 -1.60 -12.36 -14.72
N VAL A 108 -1.36 -11.99 -13.46
CA VAL A 108 -1.20 -10.60 -13.01
C VAL A 108 0.28 -10.22 -13.05
N ASP A 109 0.71 -9.51 -14.10
CA ASP A 109 2.07 -8.92 -14.24
C ASP A 109 2.15 -7.51 -13.63
N VAL A 110 1.75 -7.38 -12.37
CA VAL A 110 1.99 -6.18 -11.56
C VAL A 110 2.29 -6.60 -10.11
N PRO A 111 3.13 -5.84 -9.38
CA PRO A 111 3.35 -6.08 -7.96
C PRO A 111 2.03 -6.16 -7.17
N PRO A 112 1.84 -7.14 -6.27
CA PRO A 112 0.62 -7.29 -5.47
C PRO A 112 0.26 -6.02 -4.67
N LEU A 113 1.28 -5.26 -4.26
CA LEU A 113 1.13 -3.98 -3.56
C LEU A 113 0.34 -2.94 -4.35
N PHE A 114 0.48 -2.90 -5.68
CA PHE A 114 -0.30 -1.99 -6.52
C PHE A 114 -1.76 -2.43 -6.60
N VAL A 115 -2.02 -3.75 -6.69
CA VAL A 115 -3.39 -4.29 -6.65
C VAL A 115 -4.07 -3.92 -5.33
N ALA A 116 -3.38 -4.13 -4.20
CA ALA A 116 -3.88 -3.75 -2.88
C ALA A 116 -4.18 -2.24 -2.77
N GLN A 117 -3.29 -1.38 -3.28
CA GLN A 117 -3.49 0.06 -3.29
C GLN A 117 -4.74 0.46 -4.10
N LEU A 118 -4.92 -0.11 -5.29
CA LEU A 118 -6.10 0.15 -6.12
C LEU A 118 -7.38 -0.31 -5.41
N THR A 119 -7.37 -1.50 -4.79
CA THR A 119 -8.49 -2.00 -3.99
C THR A 119 -8.84 -1.03 -2.86
N GLN A 120 -7.85 -0.50 -2.13
CA GLN A 120 -8.06 0.51 -1.10
C GLN A 120 -8.72 1.78 -1.66
N ILE A 121 -8.24 2.27 -2.81
CA ILE A 121 -8.78 3.46 -3.50
C ILE A 121 -10.24 3.24 -3.91
N PHE A 122 -10.57 2.08 -4.49
CA PHE A 122 -11.94 1.77 -4.89
C PHE A 122 -12.87 1.67 -3.68
N LEU A 123 -12.42 1.05 -2.59
CA LEU A 123 -13.21 1.00 -1.36
C LEU A 123 -13.40 2.41 -0.78
N ARG A 124 -12.38 3.27 -0.82
CA ARG A 124 -12.47 4.67 -0.40
C ARG A 124 -13.50 5.46 -1.24
N HIS A 125 -13.62 5.13 -2.53
CA HIS A 125 -14.64 5.71 -3.42
C HIS A 125 -16.02 5.17 -3.06
N ILE A 126 -16.19 3.85 -2.98
CA ILE A 126 -17.46 3.16 -2.72
C ILE A 126 -18.07 3.59 -1.38
N LEU A 127 -17.25 3.67 -0.34
CA LEU A 127 -17.69 4.01 1.02
C LEU A 127 -18.01 5.50 1.20
N GLY A 128 -17.56 6.36 0.28
CA GLY A 128 -17.87 7.79 0.29
C GLY A 128 -17.34 8.54 1.51
N THR A 129 -17.87 9.75 1.76
CA THR A 129 -17.40 10.62 2.85
C THR A 129 -18.09 10.37 4.19
N GLU A 130 -19.23 9.69 4.19
CA GLU A 130 -20.09 9.44 5.36
C GLU A 130 -20.10 7.96 5.75
N VAL A 131 -18.90 7.38 5.90
CA VAL A 131 -18.75 5.95 6.21
C VAL A 131 -18.95 5.66 7.70
N ASN A 132 -19.57 4.52 8.01
CA ASN A 132 -19.53 3.97 9.36
C ASN A 132 -18.09 3.49 9.68
N PRO A 133 -17.49 3.85 10.82
CA PRO A 133 -16.15 3.38 11.20
C PRO A 133 -15.96 1.85 11.15
N PHE A 134 -17.01 1.07 11.45
CA PHE A 134 -16.95 -0.39 11.34
C PHE A 134 -16.87 -0.87 9.89
N ASP A 135 -17.62 -0.24 8.98
CA ASP A 135 -17.57 -0.59 7.55
C ASP A 135 -16.20 -0.27 6.96
N ALA A 136 -15.63 0.89 7.33
CA ALA A 136 -14.26 1.23 6.97
C ALA A 136 -13.27 0.18 7.49
N ARG A 137 -13.40 -0.25 8.76
CA ARG A 137 -12.51 -1.27 9.33
C ARG A 137 -12.65 -2.63 8.66
N ILE A 138 -13.87 -3.05 8.31
CA ILE A 138 -14.12 -4.30 7.59
C ILE A 138 -13.52 -4.24 6.18
N ALA A 139 -13.66 -3.10 5.50
CA ALA A 139 -13.10 -2.90 4.17
C ALA A 139 -11.57 -3.05 4.12
N GLU A 140 -10.87 -2.83 5.24
CA GLU A 140 -9.43 -3.05 5.31
C GLU A 140 -9.00 -4.50 5.05
N LEU A 141 -9.87 -5.49 5.29
CA LEU A 141 -9.59 -6.90 5.02
C LEU A 141 -9.31 -7.19 3.54
N PHE A 142 -9.81 -6.35 2.63
CA PHE A 142 -9.68 -6.56 1.19
C PHE A 142 -8.34 -6.13 0.62
N PHE A 143 -7.59 -5.27 1.32
CA PHE A 143 -6.32 -4.74 0.82
C PHE A 143 -5.15 -4.90 1.80
N ARG A 144 -5.40 -5.16 3.09
CA ARG A 144 -4.31 -5.39 4.05
C ARG A 144 -3.83 -6.84 3.97
N PRO A 145 -2.52 -7.08 3.87
CA PRO A 145 -1.95 -8.41 3.93
C PRO A 145 -2.34 -9.14 5.21
N GLN A 146 -2.73 -10.41 5.08
CA GLN A 146 -3.03 -11.29 6.20
C GLN A 146 -1.88 -12.28 6.38
N LYS A 147 -1.43 -12.46 7.62
CA LYS A 147 -0.52 -13.55 8.01
C LYS A 147 -1.35 -14.80 8.24
N ILE A 148 -1.04 -15.85 7.48
CA ILE A 148 -1.72 -17.13 7.57
C ILE A 148 -0.80 -18.15 8.25
N THR A 149 -1.31 -18.84 9.26
CA THR A 149 -0.64 -19.95 9.94
C THR A 149 -1.56 -21.16 9.94
N ILE A 150 -0.99 -22.34 9.71
CA ILE A 150 -1.70 -23.62 9.81
C ILE A 150 -1.17 -24.32 11.08
N LEU A 151 -2.05 -24.59 12.02
CA LEU A 151 -1.71 -25.30 13.26
C LEU A 151 -1.56 -26.81 13.01
N GLU A 152 -0.96 -27.53 13.98
CA GLU A 152 -0.68 -28.97 13.86
C GLU A 152 -1.94 -29.82 13.66
N ASP A 153 -3.10 -29.35 14.12
CA ASP A 153 -4.41 -30.00 13.94
C ASP A 153 -5.13 -29.60 12.63
N GLY A 154 -4.47 -28.81 11.78
CA GLY A 154 -5.00 -28.37 10.48
C GLY A 154 -5.87 -27.10 10.56
N ILE A 155 -5.99 -26.46 11.73
CA ILE A 155 -6.73 -25.20 11.85
C ILE A 155 -5.95 -24.07 11.16
N VAL A 156 -6.64 -23.33 10.29
CA VAL A 156 -6.10 -22.15 9.61
C VAL A 156 -6.42 -20.90 10.44
N MET A 157 -5.38 -20.19 10.86
CA MET A 157 -5.49 -18.88 11.50
C MET A 157 -5.05 -17.78 10.53
N ALA A 158 -5.83 -16.70 10.49
CA ALA A 158 -5.52 -15.50 9.75
C ALA A 158 -5.51 -14.29 10.69
N ALA A 159 -4.50 -13.44 10.57
CA ALA A 159 -4.43 -12.20 11.31
C ALA A 159 -3.83 -11.09 10.44
N ASP A 160 -4.27 -9.85 10.68
CA ASP A 160 -3.72 -8.68 10.00
C ASP A 160 -2.21 -8.58 10.23
N HIS A 161 -1.44 -8.48 9.15
CA HIS A 161 0.02 -8.51 9.21
C HIS A 161 0.59 -7.37 10.05
N GLU A 162 0.15 -6.13 9.84
CA GLU A 162 0.64 -4.98 10.62
C GLU A 162 0.29 -5.10 12.12
N THR A 163 -0.88 -5.67 12.44
CA THR A 163 -1.27 -5.91 13.83
C THR A 163 -0.34 -6.94 14.49
N ILE A 164 0.02 -8.01 13.78
CA ILE A 164 1.00 -9.00 14.25
C ILE A 164 2.37 -8.35 14.45
N GLU A 165 2.88 -7.62 13.46
CA GLU A 165 4.21 -6.99 13.53
C GLU A 165 4.29 -5.96 14.67
N ARG A 166 3.26 -5.12 14.82
CA ARG A 166 3.17 -4.18 15.94
C ARG A 166 3.16 -4.89 17.29
N ASN A 167 2.43 -5.99 17.42
CA ASN A 167 2.38 -6.74 18.68
C ASN A 167 3.71 -7.47 18.97
N ALA A 168 4.39 -7.98 17.93
CA ALA A 168 5.70 -8.60 18.06
C ALA A 168 6.76 -7.58 18.52
N GLN A 169 6.76 -6.37 17.94
CA GLN A 169 7.61 -5.26 18.37
C GLN A 169 7.22 -4.75 19.77
N ALA A 170 5.92 -4.73 20.09
CA ALA A 170 5.45 -4.35 21.41
C ALA A 170 5.85 -5.36 22.50
N SER A 171 6.11 -6.63 22.16
CA SER A 171 6.71 -7.60 23.09
C SER A 171 8.16 -7.24 23.47
N GLU A 172 8.91 -6.53 22.62
CA GLU A 172 10.23 -5.98 23.01
C GLU A 172 10.11 -4.79 23.99
N PHE A 173 9.01 -4.04 23.92
CA PHE A 173 8.64 -2.98 24.90
C PHE A 173 7.72 -3.49 26.02
N GLY A 174 7.43 -4.79 26.03
CA GLY A 174 6.35 -5.44 26.75
C GLY A 174 6.79 -5.94 28.11
N ASN A 175 7.16 -5.02 29.00
CA ASN A 175 7.27 -5.35 30.43
C ASN A 175 6.49 -4.39 31.32
N ILE A 176 5.60 -3.54 30.79
CA ILE A 176 4.75 -2.66 31.64
C ILE A 176 3.64 -3.47 32.31
N ILE A 177 2.98 -4.39 31.59
CA ILE A 177 1.96 -5.28 32.18
C ILE A 177 2.60 -6.28 33.15
N ASP A 178 3.81 -6.77 32.86
CA ASP A 178 4.56 -7.64 33.75
C ASP A 178 5.19 -6.87 34.94
N LEU A 179 5.51 -5.57 34.80
CA LEU A 179 5.79 -4.63 35.91
C LEU A 179 4.56 -4.43 36.82
N LEU A 180 3.36 -4.35 36.25
CA LEU A 180 2.12 -4.20 37.01
C LEU A 180 1.69 -5.51 37.68
N LYS A 181 1.91 -6.66 37.03
CA LYS A 181 1.71 -7.99 37.64
C LYS A 181 2.70 -8.26 38.75
N SER A 182 3.95 -7.79 38.65
CA SER A 182 4.96 -7.97 39.71
C SER A 182 4.75 -7.08 40.94
N GLN A 183 4.02 -5.95 40.83
CA GLN A 183 3.63 -5.14 41.99
C GLN A 183 2.27 -5.52 42.60
N SER A 184 1.43 -6.28 41.89
CA SER A 184 0.04 -6.54 42.30
C SER A 184 -0.24 -8.02 42.57
N ILE A 185 0.60 -8.70 43.35
CA ILE A 185 0.25 -10.02 43.91
C ILE A 185 -0.22 -9.83 45.36
N ALA A 186 -1.49 -9.47 45.50
CA ALA A 186 -2.33 -9.88 46.60
C ALA A 186 -3.80 -9.68 46.21
N MET A 187 -4.34 -10.54 45.33
CA MET A 187 -5.79 -10.71 45.28
C MET A 187 -6.15 -12.18 45.07
N ARG A 188 -6.97 -12.65 46.01
CA ARG A 188 -7.41 -14.02 46.25
C ARG A 188 -8.07 -14.65 45.03
N THR A 189 -7.78 -15.93 44.82
CA THR A 189 -8.57 -16.85 44.01
C THR A 189 -9.95 -17.07 44.64
N VAL A 190 -10.99 -17.00 43.82
CA VAL A 190 -12.32 -17.54 44.14
C VAL A 190 -12.66 -18.54 43.04
N ASP A 191 -12.78 -19.80 43.44
CA ASP A 191 -13.37 -20.87 42.63
C ASP A 191 -14.88 -20.68 42.58
N LEU A 192 -15.50 -21.06 41.46
CA LEU A 192 -16.93 -21.18 41.34
C LEU A 192 -17.27 -22.59 40.83
N ASP A 193 -17.98 -23.33 41.69
CA ASP A 193 -18.95 -24.35 41.30
C ASP A 193 -20.05 -23.75 40.40
#